data_AF-A0A4V4M5L9-F1
#
_entry.id   AF-A0A4V4M5L9-F1
#
_cell.length_a   1.000
_cell.length_b   1.000
_cell.length_c   1.000
_cell.angle_alpha   90.00
_cell.angle_beta   90.00
_cell.angle_gamma   90.00
#
_symmetry.space_group_name_H-M   'P 1'
#
loop_
_entity.id
_entity.type
_entity.pdbx_description
1 polymer ?
#
loop_
_entity_poly.entity_id
_entity_poly.type
_entity_poly.pdbx_seq_one_letter_code
_entity_poly.pdbx_strand_id
1 'polypeptide(L)'
;MISSSFRKSARAANGNPQLATGPQKWVEKKYSLAAGDLAQLANLLKVDIVRVAVEGNGVDLSSQLVMKLNLDLRGHSFVVERDQLMNMPESVLLCLFPNGLVLSKPPNTSTSEEDESVEDDIYYVDFDPECFRYVIDFFKQAATDFYGTATSPGTIQYHQSLITPSPNGTYDTQWAYELANNPLLTKQAVIVLREELEYFVIPQRDSPARTLENGTPNEALFKLKLDAGHSLHQRQKIFTALQRNVNKENNVAEQHLIDMLCMSGFSRDDKWGYRALEPARCCITSIALVLLNTGIIAGPDKEAKIDNNQMMTAQKLLLFWRKPARKCWWDGIDIDLSRGEEDDDKESQNKVKVWSRRTWTLETSIF
;
A
#
# COMPACT_ATOMS: atom_id res chain seq x y z
N MET A 1 64.52 -2.86 27.71
CA MET A 1 63.95 -4.00 28.45
C MET A 1 62.89 -4.65 27.57
N ILE A 2 63.19 -5.85 27.04
CA ILE A 2 62.33 -7.05 26.91
C ILE A 2 60.95 -6.86 26.21
N SER A 3 60.74 -7.31 24.94
CA SER A 3 60.46 -8.70 24.48
C SER A 3 59.13 -9.24 25.06
N SER A 4 58.20 -9.98 24.42
CA SER A 4 58.18 -10.82 23.22
C SER A 4 56.72 -11.23 22.95
N SER A 5 56.44 -11.55 21.68
CA SER A 5 55.34 -12.38 21.19
C SER A 5 55.21 -13.73 21.91
N PHE A 6 53.99 -14.28 22.09
CA PHE A 6 53.79 -15.74 22.13
C PHE A 6 52.40 -16.17 21.63
N ARG A 7 52.43 -17.07 20.64
CA ARG A 7 51.33 -17.83 20.01
C ARG A 7 51.18 -19.20 20.69
N LYS A 8 50.00 -19.82 20.48
CA LYS A 8 49.64 -21.26 20.62
C LYS A 8 49.52 -21.76 22.07
N SER A 9 48.60 -22.67 22.44
CA SER A 9 48.19 -23.88 21.73
C SER A 9 46.79 -24.38 22.14
N ALA A 10 46.14 -25.03 21.18
CA ALA A 10 44.97 -25.86 21.34
C ALA A 10 45.21 -27.07 22.27
N ARG A 11 44.14 -27.54 22.92
CA ARG A 11 43.98 -28.96 23.28
C ARG A 11 42.52 -29.36 23.08
N ALA A 12 42.37 -30.48 22.38
CA ALA A 12 41.13 -31.05 21.87
C ALA A 12 40.24 -31.64 22.96
N ALA A 13 38.92 -31.58 22.76
CA ALA A 13 37.97 -32.52 23.32
C ALA A 13 37.04 -32.98 22.19
N ASN A 14 37.21 -34.25 21.80
CA ASN A 14 36.29 -34.99 20.93
C ASN A 14 34.92 -35.11 21.61
N GLY A 15 33.84 -34.80 20.89
CA GLY A 15 32.47 -35.04 21.32
C GLY A 15 31.48 -34.73 20.21
N ASN A 16 30.88 -35.77 19.65
CA ASN A 16 29.85 -35.80 18.61
C ASN A 16 28.74 -34.72 18.78
N PRO A 17 28.30 -34.00 17.72
CA PRO A 17 27.08 -33.22 17.79
C PRO A 17 25.87 -34.13 17.53
N GLN A 18 25.14 -34.50 18.58
CA GLN A 18 23.81 -35.11 18.44
C GLN A 18 22.79 -34.04 18.04
N LEU A 19 22.03 -34.36 16.98
CA LEU A 19 20.85 -33.62 16.53
C LEU A 19 19.82 -33.53 17.65
N ALA A 20 19.43 -32.31 18.01
CA ALA A 20 18.24 -32.08 18.82
C ALA A 20 17.00 -32.11 17.92
N THR A 21 16.40 -33.29 17.79
CA THR A 21 15.03 -33.46 17.29
C THR A 21 14.05 -33.34 18.46
N GLY A 22 13.24 -32.28 18.49
CA GLY A 22 12.15 -32.12 19.43
C GLY A 22 11.09 -31.13 18.90
N PRO A 23 9.79 -31.45 18.95
CA PRO A 23 8.76 -30.59 18.38
C PRO A 23 8.52 -29.37 19.27
N GLN A 24 8.68 -28.17 18.74
CA GLN A 24 8.22 -26.95 19.40
C GLN A 24 6.69 -26.96 19.43
N LYS A 25 6.11 -27.19 20.62
CA LYS A 25 4.69 -26.97 20.88
C LYS A 25 4.39 -25.47 20.82
N TRP A 26 3.56 -25.07 19.87
CA TRP A 26 2.97 -23.73 19.82
C TRP A 26 1.85 -23.62 20.84
N VAL A 27 1.91 -22.60 21.71
CA VAL A 27 0.80 -22.25 22.59
C VAL A 27 -0.17 -21.38 21.80
N GLU A 28 -1.30 -21.96 21.45
CA GLU A 28 -2.42 -21.30 20.77
C GLU A 28 -3.10 -20.33 21.75
N LYS A 29 -2.83 -19.02 21.64
CA LYS A 29 -3.66 -18.00 22.30
C LYS A 29 -4.90 -17.76 21.44
N LYS A 30 -6.02 -18.36 21.84
CA LYS A 30 -7.35 -18.00 21.32
C LYS A 30 -7.67 -16.56 21.70
N TYR A 31 -7.73 -15.66 20.71
CA TYR A 31 -8.32 -14.34 20.89
C TYR A 31 -9.83 -14.46 20.72
N SER A 32 -10.55 -14.51 21.85
CA SER A 32 -11.98 -14.25 21.90
C SER A 32 -12.15 -12.75 22.11
N LEU A 33 -12.61 -12.02 21.09
CA LEU A 33 -12.93 -10.60 21.22
C LEU A 33 -14.19 -10.45 22.08
N ALA A 34 -14.04 -9.85 23.26
CA ALA A 34 -15.17 -9.43 24.09
C ALA A 34 -15.65 -8.05 23.63
N ALA A 35 -16.92 -7.72 23.88
CA ALA A 35 -17.55 -6.46 23.48
C ALA A 35 -16.77 -5.18 23.92
N GLY A 36 -15.88 -5.28 24.92
CA GLY A 36 -15.01 -4.19 25.35
C GLY A 36 -13.86 -3.83 24.38
N ASP A 37 -13.46 -4.73 23.49
CA ASP A 37 -12.35 -4.50 22.54
C ASP A 37 -12.75 -3.52 21.42
N LEU A 38 -14.05 -3.44 21.09
CA LEU A 38 -14.60 -2.50 20.11
C LEU A 38 -14.57 -1.04 20.59
N ALA A 39 -14.79 -0.82 21.90
CA ALA A 39 -14.69 0.51 22.51
C ALA A 39 -13.22 1.01 22.58
N GLN A 40 -12.27 0.09 22.74
CA GLN A 40 -10.84 0.39 22.67
C GLN A 40 -10.39 0.74 21.25
N LEU A 41 -10.95 0.06 20.24
CA LEU A 41 -10.73 0.38 18.83
C LEU A 41 -11.31 1.76 18.46
N ALA A 42 -12.48 2.13 18.98
CA ALA A 42 -13.07 3.46 18.78
C ALA A 42 -12.20 4.60 19.35
N ASN A 43 -11.44 4.36 20.42
CA ASN A 43 -10.50 5.34 20.96
C ASN A 43 -9.15 5.36 20.20
N LEU A 44 -8.73 4.23 19.60
CA LEU A 44 -7.54 4.16 18.73
C LEU A 44 -7.72 4.84 17.37
N LEU A 45 -8.97 5.10 16.96
CA LEU A 45 -9.36 5.84 15.75
C LEU A 45 -9.28 7.37 15.90
N LYS A 46 -9.05 7.90 17.11
CA LYS A 46 -8.96 9.35 17.40
C LYS A 46 -7.57 9.95 17.19
N VAL A 47 -6.65 9.25 16.53
CA VAL A 47 -5.30 9.78 16.28
C VAL A 47 -5.30 10.64 15.01
N ASP A 48 -5.50 11.94 15.24
CA ASP A 48 -5.29 12.98 14.24
C ASP A 48 -3.80 13.07 13.88
N ILE A 49 -3.47 12.79 12.62
CA ILE A 49 -2.16 13.07 11.98
C ILE A 49 -2.26 14.41 11.24
N VAL A 50 -3.12 15.30 11.73
CA VAL A 50 -3.02 16.74 11.45
C VAL A 50 -2.83 17.39 12.82
N ARG A 51 -1.58 17.50 13.26
CA ARG A 51 -1.27 18.44 14.35
C ARG A 51 -1.46 19.85 13.79
N VAL A 52 -2.68 20.37 13.88
CA VAL A 52 -2.87 21.81 13.94
C VAL A 52 -2.36 22.23 15.32
N ALA A 53 -1.22 22.89 15.38
CA ALA A 53 -0.79 23.56 16.60
C ALA A 53 -1.79 24.70 16.86
N VAL A 54 -2.77 24.44 17.73
CA VAL A 54 -3.66 25.48 18.24
C VAL A 54 -3.04 25.99 19.54
N GLU A 55 -2.19 27.00 19.45
CA GLU A 55 -1.98 27.92 20.56
C GLU A 55 -2.86 29.15 20.33
N GLY A 56 -3.61 29.51 21.37
CA GLY A 56 -4.77 30.39 21.27
C GLY A 56 -4.45 31.81 20.83
N ASN A 57 -5.23 32.29 19.86
CA ASN A 57 -5.99 33.53 19.92
C ASN A 57 -6.92 33.56 18.71
N GLY A 58 -8.14 34.05 18.88
CA GLY A 58 -9.20 34.03 17.86
C GLY A 58 -8.85 34.82 16.61
N VAL A 59 -8.19 34.16 15.67
CA VAL A 59 -7.99 34.61 14.29
C VAL A 59 -8.69 33.59 13.39
N ASP A 60 -9.47 34.06 12.41
CA ASP A 60 -10.14 33.19 11.45
C ASP A 60 -9.11 32.59 10.46
N LEU A 61 -8.50 31.47 10.85
CA LEU A 61 -7.49 30.74 10.08
C LEU A 61 -8.04 30.09 8.78
N SER A 62 -9.36 30.09 8.55
CA SER A 62 -9.94 29.51 7.33
C SER A 62 -9.42 30.22 6.06
N SER A 63 -9.07 31.50 6.19
CA SER A 63 -8.55 32.37 5.13
C SER A 63 -7.07 32.14 4.76
N GLN A 64 -6.29 31.39 5.56
CA GLN A 64 -4.84 31.19 5.36
C GLN A 64 -4.48 29.81 4.77
N LEU A 65 -5.49 29.09 4.30
CA LEU A 65 -5.38 27.67 3.99
C LEU A 65 -5.26 27.46 2.47
N VAL A 66 -4.23 26.73 2.04
CA VAL A 66 -4.03 26.39 0.62
C VAL A 66 -5.16 25.44 0.17
N MET A 67 -5.99 25.91 -0.76
CA MET A 67 -7.14 25.16 -1.30
C MET A 67 -6.78 24.26 -2.49
N LYS A 68 -5.74 24.64 -3.24
CA LYS A 68 -5.23 23.92 -4.41
C LYS A 68 -3.72 23.89 -4.38
N LEU A 69 -3.14 22.77 -4.78
CA LEU A 69 -1.71 22.54 -4.82
C LEU A 69 -1.28 22.26 -6.26
N ASN A 70 -0.24 22.96 -6.71
CA ASN A 70 0.38 22.72 -8.02
C ASN A 70 1.53 21.73 -7.82
N LEU A 71 1.42 20.53 -8.41
CA LEU A 71 2.43 19.48 -8.35
C LEU A 71 3.08 19.33 -9.72
N ASP A 72 4.40 19.16 -9.75
CA ASP A 72 5.12 18.66 -10.91
C ASP A 72 5.64 17.25 -10.60
N LEU A 73 5.10 16.26 -11.31
CA LEU A 73 5.47 14.86 -11.18
C LEU A 73 6.27 14.44 -12.42
N ARG A 74 7.60 14.51 -12.33
CA ARG A 74 8.52 14.16 -13.44
C ARG A 74 8.18 14.93 -14.73
N GLY A 75 7.96 16.24 -14.63
CA GLY A 75 7.63 17.12 -15.74
C GLY A 75 6.15 17.14 -16.15
N HIS A 76 5.27 16.49 -15.38
CA HIS A 76 3.82 16.53 -15.60
C HIS A 76 3.15 17.35 -14.51
N SER A 77 2.48 18.44 -14.91
CA SER A 77 1.81 19.34 -13.98
C SER A 77 0.43 18.82 -13.60
N PHE A 78 0.12 18.84 -12.30
CA PHE A 78 -1.18 18.52 -11.73
C PHE A 78 -1.64 19.66 -10.81
N VAL A 79 -2.91 20.03 -10.92
CA VAL A 79 -3.57 20.91 -9.95
C VAL A 79 -4.52 20.06 -9.11
N VAL A 80 -4.24 19.96 -7.82
CA VAL A 80 -4.95 19.04 -6.92
C VAL A 80 -5.60 19.81 -5.79
N GLU A 81 -6.88 19.55 -5.56
CA GLU A 81 -7.61 20.18 -4.46
C GLU A 81 -7.20 19.57 -3.12
N ARG A 82 -7.23 20.39 -2.07
CA ARG A 82 -6.95 19.97 -0.70
C ARG A 82 -7.74 18.74 -0.30
N ASP A 83 -9.04 18.72 -0.58
CA ASP A 83 -9.91 17.60 -0.20
C ASP A 83 -9.56 16.31 -0.94
N GLN A 84 -9.11 16.41 -2.20
CA GLN A 84 -8.61 15.26 -2.94
C GLN A 84 -7.36 14.69 -2.28
N LEU A 85 -6.40 15.55 -1.87
CA LEU A 85 -5.20 15.13 -1.13
C LEU A 85 -5.56 14.51 0.23
N MET A 86 -6.52 15.07 0.96
CA MET A 86 -6.95 14.54 2.26
C MET A 86 -7.59 13.16 2.18
N ASN A 87 -8.19 12.83 1.03
CA ASN A 87 -8.83 11.55 0.78
C ASN A 87 -7.87 10.50 0.21
N MET A 88 -6.67 10.91 -0.24
CA MET A 88 -5.67 9.99 -0.78
C MET A 88 -5.14 9.02 0.28
N PRO A 89 -4.69 7.82 -0.13
CA PRO A 89 -4.02 6.89 0.78
C PRO A 89 -2.74 7.51 1.37
N GLU A 90 -2.52 7.29 2.66
CA GLU A 90 -1.34 7.73 3.42
C GLU A 90 -0.05 7.21 2.76
N SER A 91 -0.05 5.97 2.28
CA SER A 91 1.10 5.39 1.59
C SER A 91 1.48 6.14 0.31
N VAL A 92 0.52 6.78 -0.38
CA VAL A 92 0.77 7.61 -1.55
C VAL A 92 1.19 9.02 -1.12
N LEU A 93 0.53 9.60 -0.12
CA LEU A 93 0.89 10.91 0.43
C LEU A 93 2.32 10.95 0.97
N LEU A 94 2.79 9.87 1.60
CA LEU A 94 4.19 9.76 2.07
C LEU A 94 5.20 9.71 0.92
N CYS A 95 4.80 9.24 -0.27
CA CYS A 95 5.65 9.29 -1.45
C CYS A 95 5.66 10.69 -2.07
N LEU A 96 4.52 11.39 -2.04
CA LEU A 96 4.41 12.75 -2.57
C LEU A 96 5.07 13.80 -1.66
N PHE A 97 4.93 13.63 -0.35
CA PHE A 97 5.40 14.55 0.67
C PHE A 97 6.21 13.80 1.74
N PRO A 98 7.45 13.37 1.41
CA PRO A 98 8.26 12.58 2.33
C PRO A 98 8.59 13.30 3.63
N ASN A 99 8.60 14.65 3.61
CA ASN A 99 8.83 15.50 4.77
C ASN A 99 7.53 15.99 5.45
N GLY A 100 6.38 15.45 5.04
CA GLY A 100 5.06 15.92 5.46
C GLY A 100 4.52 17.04 4.58
N LEU A 101 3.19 17.17 4.58
CA LEU A 101 2.46 18.16 3.80
C LEU A 101 2.16 19.39 4.66
N VAL A 102 2.72 20.55 4.31
CA VAL A 102 2.45 21.82 4.97
C VAL A 102 1.48 22.63 4.12
N LEU A 103 0.23 22.78 4.58
CA LEU A 103 -0.86 23.46 3.85
C LEU A 103 -1.14 24.88 4.36
N SER A 104 -0.29 25.43 5.21
CA SER A 104 -0.40 26.78 5.75
C SER A 104 0.41 27.75 4.92
N LYS A 105 -0.19 28.86 4.48
CA LYS A 105 0.55 29.99 3.90
C LYS A 105 1.48 30.57 4.98
N PRO A 106 2.79 30.76 4.74
CA PRO A 106 3.68 31.37 5.72
C PRO A 106 3.17 32.77 6.10
N PRO A 107 3.06 33.12 7.40
CA PRO A 107 2.48 34.38 7.86
C PRO A 107 3.27 35.64 7.46
N ASN A 108 4.44 35.49 6.84
CA ASN A 108 5.33 36.59 6.46
C ASN A 108 5.40 36.87 4.95
N THR A 109 4.51 36.32 4.13
CA THR A 109 4.33 36.80 2.73
C THR A 109 3.36 37.99 2.70
N SER A 110 3.68 39.02 3.47
CA SER A 110 3.21 40.39 3.26
C SER A 110 4.25 41.11 2.39
N THR A 111 4.46 40.63 1.17
CA THR A 111 5.15 41.39 0.13
C THR A 111 4.07 41.96 -0.76
N SER A 112 3.82 43.26 -0.53
CA SER A 112 3.31 44.27 -1.48
C SER A 112 2.39 43.78 -2.59
N GLU A 113 1.16 44.31 -2.58
CA GLU A 113 0.03 44.08 -3.48
C GLU A 113 0.27 44.38 -4.98
N GLU A 114 1.51 44.31 -5.49
CA GLU A 114 1.86 44.69 -6.86
C GLU A 114 2.72 43.68 -7.64
N ASP A 115 3.05 42.51 -7.08
CA ASP A 115 3.68 41.40 -7.83
C ASP A 115 2.81 40.13 -7.78
N GLU A 116 1.67 40.14 -8.48
CA GLU A 116 0.93 38.93 -8.85
C GLU A 116 1.65 38.16 -9.97
N SER A 117 2.91 37.77 -9.74
CA SER A 117 3.45 36.65 -10.51
C SER A 117 2.87 35.37 -9.92
N VAL A 118 1.84 34.86 -10.61
CA VAL A 118 1.22 33.54 -10.48
C VAL A 118 2.21 32.40 -10.81
N GLU A 119 3.50 32.56 -10.47
CA GLU A 119 4.47 31.48 -10.28
C GLU A 119 4.16 30.81 -8.92
N ASP A 120 2.91 30.39 -8.80
CA ASP A 120 2.32 29.68 -7.68
C ASP A 120 3.19 28.48 -7.31
N ASP A 121 3.66 28.42 -6.06
CA ASP A 121 4.43 27.34 -5.42
C ASP A 121 4.26 25.95 -6.10
N ILE A 122 5.09 25.66 -7.12
CA ILE A 122 5.10 24.36 -7.79
C ILE A 122 5.91 23.38 -6.95
N TYR A 123 5.25 22.33 -6.48
CA TYR A 123 5.89 21.25 -5.72
C TYR A 123 6.41 20.19 -6.67
N TYR A 124 7.73 20.16 -6.85
CA TYR A 124 8.40 19.12 -7.63
C TYR A 124 8.55 17.85 -6.79
N VAL A 125 8.06 16.74 -7.33
CA VAL A 125 8.08 15.44 -6.66
C VAL A 125 8.57 14.37 -7.64
N ASP A 126 9.54 13.56 -7.19
CA ASP A 126 9.92 12.34 -7.91
C ASP A 126 8.91 11.22 -7.65
N PHE A 127 7.73 11.37 -8.23
CA PHE A 127 6.68 10.36 -8.23
C PHE A 127 6.21 10.11 -9.66
N ASP A 128 5.79 8.87 -9.93
CA ASP A 128 5.35 8.51 -11.26
C ASP A 128 3.99 9.16 -11.59
N PRO A 129 3.89 9.98 -12.66
CA PRO A 129 2.66 10.69 -12.99
C PRO A 129 1.51 9.75 -13.38
N GLU A 130 1.80 8.60 -13.99
CA GLU A 130 0.79 7.63 -14.40
C GLU A 130 0.23 6.88 -13.19
N CYS A 131 1.09 6.57 -12.24
CA CYS A 131 0.68 6.02 -10.95
C CYS A 131 -0.26 6.98 -10.21
N PHE A 132 0.09 8.27 -10.18
CA PHE A 132 -0.69 9.30 -9.52
C PHE A 132 -2.06 9.47 -10.15
N ARG A 133 -2.10 9.55 -11.49
CA ARG A 133 -3.34 9.63 -12.26
C ARG A 133 -4.26 8.43 -11.99
N TYR A 134 -3.70 7.22 -12.03
CA TYR A 134 -4.45 6.00 -11.71
C TYR A 134 -5.12 6.06 -10.34
N VAL A 135 -4.42 6.55 -9.31
CA VAL A 135 -4.99 6.70 -7.96
C VAL A 135 -6.05 7.79 -7.91
N ILE A 136 -5.77 8.99 -8.42
CA ILE A 136 -6.71 10.11 -8.37
C ILE A 136 -8.01 9.79 -9.12
N ASP A 137 -7.91 9.22 -10.32
CA ASP A 137 -9.07 8.92 -11.14
C ASP A 137 -9.96 7.87 -10.49
N PHE A 138 -9.36 6.86 -9.85
CA PHE A 138 -10.10 5.86 -9.07
C PHE A 138 -10.88 6.50 -7.91
N PHE A 139 -10.24 7.36 -7.11
CA PHE A 139 -10.89 8.01 -5.96
C PHE A 139 -11.99 8.99 -6.40
N LYS A 140 -11.77 9.74 -7.49
CA LYS A 140 -12.79 10.61 -8.07
C LYS A 140 -14.01 9.83 -8.54
N GLN A 141 -13.80 8.73 -9.24
CA GLN A 141 -14.87 7.87 -9.72
C GLN A 141 -15.62 7.25 -8.55
N ALA A 142 -14.91 6.68 -7.57
CA ALA A 142 -15.49 6.10 -6.37
C ALA A 142 -16.32 7.11 -5.56
N ALA A 143 -15.86 8.35 -5.42
CA ALA A 143 -16.61 9.42 -4.78
C ALA A 143 -17.91 9.74 -5.55
N THR A 144 -17.81 9.85 -6.87
CA THR A 144 -18.95 10.13 -7.74
C THR A 144 -20.01 9.04 -7.66
N ASP A 145 -19.60 7.77 -7.66
CA ASP A 145 -20.52 6.63 -7.59
C ASP A 145 -21.17 6.50 -6.21
N PHE A 146 -20.41 6.76 -5.13
CA PHE A 146 -20.90 6.61 -3.77
C PHE A 146 -21.80 7.77 -3.34
N TYR A 147 -21.35 9.01 -3.49
CA TYR A 147 -22.09 10.20 -3.05
C TYR A 147 -23.10 10.68 -4.08
N GLY A 148 -22.89 10.35 -5.35
CA GLY A 148 -23.71 10.82 -6.46
C GLY A 148 -23.27 12.18 -6.97
N THR A 149 -24.05 12.69 -7.91
CA THR A 149 -23.92 14.03 -8.46
C THR A 149 -25.23 14.80 -8.28
N ALA A 150 -25.26 16.07 -8.68
CA ALA A 150 -26.49 16.86 -8.68
C ALA A 150 -27.64 16.24 -9.49
N THR A 151 -27.34 15.35 -10.44
CA THR A 151 -28.33 14.75 -11.36
C THR A 151 -28.54 13.25 -11.16
N SER A 152 -27.62 12.56 -10.49
CA SER A 152 -27.69 11.11 -10.27
C SER A 152 -27.45 10.78 -8.80
N PRO A 153 -28.38 10.09 -8.12
CA PRO A 153 -28.18 9.68 -6.74
C PRO A 153 -27.07 8.63 -6.64
N GLY A 154 -26.21 8.75 -5.62
CA GLY A 154 -25.16 7.78 -5.33
C GLY A 154 -25.64 6.58 -4.52
N THR A 155 -24.76 5.60 -4.33
CA THR A 155 -25.09 4.39 -3.55
C THR A 155 -25.25 4.64 -2.05
N ILE A 156 -24.79 5.77 -1.52
CA ILE A 156 -24.93 6.15 -0.11
C ILE A 156 -26.39 6.11 0.38
N GLN A 157 -27.36 6.34 -0.50
CA GLN A 157 -28.79 6.26 -0.14
C GLN A 157 -29.19 4.88 0.39
N TYR A 158 -28.59 3.80 -0.14
CA TYR A 158 -28.83 2.44 0.34
C TYR A 158 -28.24 2.25 1.74
N HIS A 159 -27.09 2.86 2.03
CA HIS A 159 -26.47 2.80 3.34
C HIS A 159 -27.29 3.59 4.38
N GLN A 160 -27.83 4.74 4.01
CA GLN A 160 -28.68 5.55 4.88
C GLN A 160 -29.99 4.84 5.27
N SER A 161 -30.54 4.00 4.39
CA SER A 161 -31.72 3.18 4.70
C SER A 161 -31.50 2.22 5.87
N LEU A 162 -30.25 1.78 6.09
CA LEU A 162 -29.88 0.88 7.19
C LEU A 162 -29.76 1.60 8.54
N ILE A 163 -29.52 2.91 8.52
CA ILE A 163 -29.31 3.75 9.71
C ILE A 163 -30.63 4.39 10.16
N THR A 164 -31.57 4.60 9.24
CA THR A 164 -32.83 5.31 9.52
C THR A 164 -33.78 4.42 10.34
N PRO A 165 -34.28 4.88 11.50
CA PRO A 165 -35.24 4.11 12.30
C PRO A 165 -36.55 3.87 11.54
N SER A 166 -37.03 2.64 11.51
CA SER A 166 -38.36 2.35 10.97
C SER A 166 -39.44 3.06 11.80
N PRO A 167 -40.41 3.77 11.18
CA PRO A 167 -41.43 4.55 11.89
C PRO A 167 -42.34 3.73 12.81
N ASN A 168 -42.34 2.40 12.69
CA ASN A 168 -43.19 1.48 13.48
C ASN A 168 -42.39 0.60 14.46
N GLY A 169 -41.09 0.85 14.67
CA GLY A 169 -40.20 -0.04 15.41
C GLY A 169 -39.92 0.38 16.85
N THR A 170 -40.29 -0.47 17.82
CA THR A 170 -39.76 -0.45 19.19
C THR A 170 -38.35 -1.06 19.21
N TYR A 171 -37.34 -0.31 18.76
CA TYR A 171 -35.94 -0.73 18.85
C TYR A 171 -35.14 0.20 19.75
N ASP A 172 -34.14 -0.38 20.40
CA ASP A 172 -33.16 0.28 21.26
C ASP A 172 -32.41 1.39 20.50
N THR A 173 -32.55 2.64 20.97
CA THR A 173 -31.89 3.82 20.40
C THR A 173 -30.36 3.69 20.40
N GLN A 174 -29.81 2.80 21.23
CA GLN A 174 -28.37 2.55 21.32
C GLN A 174 -27.83 1.79 20.09
N TRP A 175 -28.56 0.80 19.57
CA TRP A 175 -28.18 0.06 18.36
C TRP A 175 -28.06 0.98 17.13
N ALA A 176 -29.05 1.86 16.93
CA ALA A 176 -29.03 2.80 15.81
C ALA A 176 -27.84 3.78 15.90
N TYR A 177 -27.47 4.17 17.12
CA TYR A 177 -26.30 5.02 17.36
C TYR A 177 -24.97 4.30 17.08
N GLU A 178 -24.83 3.03 17.48
CA GLU A 178 -23.65 2.22 17.17
C GLU A 178 -23.47 2.01 15.66
N LEU A 179 -24.57 1.79 14.94
CA LEU A 179 -24.57 1.65 13.49
C LEU A 179 -24.21 2.97 12.79
N ALA A 180 -24.77 4.10 13.23
CA ALA A 180 -24.47 5.42 12.71
C ALA A 180 -22.99 5.82 12.88
N ASN A 181 -22.32 5.31 13.93
CA ASN A 181 -20.90 5.55 14.16
C ASN A 181 -19.97 4.62 13.36
N ASN A 182 -20.51 3.64 12.63
CA ASN A 182 -19.69 2.79 11.77
C ASN A 182 -19.31 3.56 10.49
N PRO A 183 -18.01 3.87 10.26
CA PRO A 183 -17.59 4.64 9.09
C PRO A 183 -17.91 3.91 7.78
N LEU A 184 -18.02 2.58 7.77
CA LEU A 184 -18.37 1.79 6.58
C LEU A 184 -19.80 2.03 6.08
N LEU A 185 -20.66 2.63 6.91
CA LEU A 185 -22.04 2.96 6.55
C LEU A 185 -22.22 4.42 6.14
N THR A 186 -21.30 5.29 6.50
CA THR A 186 -21.42 6.74 6.25
C THR A 186 -20.43 7.25 5.21
N LYS A 187 -19.40 6.47 4.89
CA LYS A 187 -18.29 6.85 4.02
C LYS A 187 -17.91 5.74 3.06
N GLN A 188 -17.24 6.10 1.96
CA GLN A 188 -16.72 5.12 1.02
C GLN A 188 -15.37 4.59 1.51
N ALA A 189 -15.22 3.27 1.53
CA ALA A 189 -13.95 2.63 1.87
C ALA A 189 -13.29 2.00 0.64
N VAL A 190 -11.98 2.17 0.52
CA VAL A 190 -11.15 1.64 -0.57
C VAL A 190 -10.00 0.85 0.04
N ILE A 191 -9.76 -0.35 -0.49
CA ILE A 191 -8.56 -1.13 -0.16
C ILE A 191 -7.47 -0.77 -1.15
N VAL A 192 -6.32 -0.40 -0.60
CA VAL A 192 -5.11 0.00 -1.32
C VAL A 192 -4.04 -1.03 -1.06
N LEU A 193 -3.63 -1.73 -2.11
CA LEU A 193 -2.51 -2.67 -2.06
C LEU A 193 -1.37 -2.11 -2.90
N ARG A 194 -0.25 -1.80 -2.26
CA ARG A 194 0.97 -1.31 -2.91
C ARG A 194 2.09 -2.33 -2.78
N GLU A 195 2.81 -2.57 -3.86
CA GLU A 195 4.04 -3.37 -3.90
C GLU A 195 5.24 -2.49 -4.27
N GLU A 196 6.32 -2.65 -3.50
CA GLU A 196 7.68 -2.30 -3.91
C GLU A 196 8.50 -3.58 -4.07
N LEU A 197 8.93 -3.85 -5.30
CA LEU A 197 9.76 -4.99 -5.65
C LEU A 197 11.13 -4.48 -6.04
N GLU A 198 12.09 -4.58 -5.12
CA GLU A 198 13.51 -4.32 -5.38
C GLU A 198 14.15 -5.61 -5.89
N TYR A 199 14.87 -5.57 -7.01
CA TYR A 199 15.48 -6.77 -7.59
C TYR A 199 16.99 -6.67 -7.78
N PHE A 200 17.64 -7.81 -7.61
CA PHE A 200 19.08 -7.98 -7.63
C PHE A 200 19.41 -9.10 -8.59
N VAL A 201 20.09 -8.74 -9.66
CA VAL A 201 20.52 -9.66 -10.70
C VAL A 201 21.88 -10.21 -10.34
N ILE A 202 22.04 -11.53 -10.39
CA ILE A 202 23.31 -12.21 -10.18
C ILE A 202 23.88 -12.61 -11.54
N PRO A 203 24.94 -11.95 -12.02
CA PRO A 203 25.65 -12.37 -13.22
C PRO A 203 26.20 -13.78 -13.09
N GLN A 204 26.23 -14.52 -14.19
CA GLN A 204 26.96 -15.79 -14.25
C GLN A 204 28.47 -15.53 -14.15
N ARG A 205 29.24 -16.51 -13.64
CA ARG A 205 30.68 -16.35 -13.35
C ARG A 205 31.50 -15.92 -14.56
N ASP A 206 31.18 -16.43 -15.73
CA ASP A 206 31.91 -16.16 -16.98
C ASP A 206 31.25 -15.05 -17.82
N SER A 207 30.25 -14.36 -17.27
CA SER A 207 29.55 -13.28 -17.96
C SER A 207 30.40 -12.00 -18.02
N PRO A 208 30.32 -11.21 -19.10
CA PRO A 208 30.95 -9.89 -19.14
C PRO A 208 30.32 -8.88 -18.17
N ALA A 209 29.13 -9.15 -17.60
CA ALA A 209 28.42 -8.28 -16.69
C ALA A 209 29.14 -8.15 -15.33
N ARG A 210 29.60 -6.94 -15.01
CA ARG A 210 30.37 -6.66 -13.78
C ARG A 210 30.18 -5.23 -13.28
N THR A 211 30.38 -5.05 -11.99
CA THR A 211 30.47 -3.73 -11.36
C THR A 211 31.88 -3.19 -11.56
N LEU A 212 31.99 -1.95 -12.03
CA LEU A 212 33.25 -1.25 -12.20
C LEU A 212 33.80 -0.76 -10.84
N GLU A 213 35.07 -0.36 -10.79
CA GLU A 213 35.73 0.10 -9.55
C GLU A 213 35.02 1.29 -8.89
N ASN A 214 34.36 2.14 -9.69
CA ASN A 214 33.57 3.28 -9.21
C ASN A 214 32.16 2.90 -8.69
N GLY A 215 31.83 1.60 -8.61
CA GLY A 215 30.53 1.11 -8.16
C GLY A 215 29.42 1.12 -9.20
N THR A 216 29.67 1.61 -10.42
CA THR A 216 28.68 1.63 -11.50
C THR A 216 28.66 0.32 -12.30
N PRO A 217 27.51 -0.08 -12.87
CA PRO A 217 27.47 -1.24 -13.75
C PRO A 217 28.17 -0.92 -15.08
N ASN A 218 28.88 -1.90 -15.64
CA ASN A 218 29.25 -1.83 -17.05
C ASN A 218 28.03 -2.06 -17.95
N GLU A 219 28.19 -1.83 -19.26
CA GLU A 219 27.11 -1.96 -20.25
C GLU A 219 26.39 -3.32 -20.18
N ALA A 220 27.16 -4.42 -20.07
CA ALA A 220 26.59 -5.76 -19.97
C ALA A 220 25.74 -5.96 -18.70
N LEU A 221 26.18 -5.45 -17.55
CA LEU A 221 25.41 -5.52 -16.30
C LEU A 221 24.19 -4.60 -16.33
N PHE A 222 24.31 -3.43 -16.97
CA PHE A 222 23.20 -2.51 -17.15
C PHE A 222 22.08 -3.16 -17.98
N LYS A 223 22.43 -3.72 -19.15
CA LYS A 223 21.50 -4.48 -20.00
C LYS A 223 20.87 -5.66 -19.26
N LEU A 224 21.67 -6.43 -18.52
CA LEU A 224 21.18 -7.57 -17.75
C LEU A 224 20.15 -7.17 -16.69
N LYS A 225 20.38 -6.04 -16.00
CA LYS A 225 19.43 -5.47 -15.03
C LYS A 225 18.13 -5.04 -15.71
N LEU A 226 18.24 -4.34 -16.84
CA LEU A 226 17.08 -3.86 -17.60
C LEU A 226 16.23 -5.03 -18.12
N ASP A 227 16.86 -6.03 -18.73
CA ASP A 227 16.19 -7.21 -19.30
C ASP A 227 15.50 -8.03 -18.17
N ALA A 228 16.15 -8.20 -17.03
CA ALA A 228 15.55 -8.83 -15.85
C ALA A 228 14.34 -8.02 -15.32
N GLY A 229 14.47 -6.69 -15.28
CA GLY A 229 13.39 -5.78 -14.92
C GLY A 229 12.17 -5.93 -15.83
N HIS A 230 12.38 -5.94 -17.15
CA HIS A 230 11.30 -6.15 -18.12
C HIS A 230 10.60 -7.51 -17.94
N SER A 231 11.36 -8.57 -17.69
CA SER A 231 10.78 -9.90 -17.43
C SER A 231 9.96 -9.94 -16.13
N LEU A 232 10.44 -9.32 -15.05
CA LEU A 232 9.70 -9.19 -13.79
C LEU A 232 8.46 -8.29 -13.90
N HIS A 233 8.53 -7.27 -14.74
CA HIS A 233 7.41 -6.37 -15.01
C HIS A 233 6.26 -7.10 -15.71
N GLN A 234 6.53 -8.05 -16.63
CA GLN A 234 5.49 -8.85 -17.29
C GLN A 234 4.66 -9.72 -16.32
N ARG A 235 5.13 -9.95 -15.09
CA ARG A 235 4.40 -10.70 -14.05
C ARG A 235 3.36 -9.80 -13.39
N GLN A 236 2.21 -9.69 -14.05
CA GLN A 236 1.16 -8.72 -13.70
C GLN A 236 0.18 -9.18 -12.61
N LYS A 237 0.08 -10.48 -12.31
CA LYS A 237 -0.87 -11.01 -11.32
C LYS A 237 -0.44 -10.65 -9.88
N ILE A 238 -1.39 -10.20 -9.07
CA ILE A 238 -1.15 -9.77 -7.67
C ILE A 238 -0.70 -10.97 -6.82
N PHE A 239 -1.47 -12.06 -6.82
CA PHE A 239 -1.31 -13.14 -5.83
C PHE A 239 -0.28 -14.21 -6.19
N THR A 240 0.31 -14.19 -7.39
CA THR A 240 1.20 -15.27 -7.86
C THR A 240 2.37 -15.55 -6.91
N ALA A 241 2.99 -14.51 -6.34
CA ALA A 241 4.11 -14.68 -5.42
C ALA A 241 3.70 -15.39 -4.13
N LEU A 242 2.57 -15.00 -3.53
CA LEU A 242 2.04 -15.62 -2.31
C LEU A 242 1.51 -17.03 -2.59
N GLN A 243 0.78 -17.24 -3.68
CA GLN A 243 0.27 -18.57 -4.07
C GLN A 243 1.39 -19.61 -4.20
N ARG A 244 2.55 -19.21 -4.76
CA ARG A 244 3.71 -20.09 -4.85
C ARG A 244 4.25 -20.46 -3.46
N ASN A 245 4.31 -19.52 -2.53
CA ASN A 245 4.74 -19.78 -1.15
C ASN A 245 3.74 -20.66 -0.40
N VAL A 246 2.43 -20.44 -0.57
CA VAL A 246 1.37 -21.31 -0.05
C VAL A 246 1.59 -22.74 -0.55
N ASN A 247 1.79 -22.94 -1.85
CA ASN A 247 1.96 -24.26 -2.44
C ASN A 247 3.27 -24.95 -2.04
N LYS A 248 4.35 -24.18 -1.87
CA LYS A 248 5.69 -24.72 -1.56
C LYS A 248 5.88 -25.02 -0.08
N GLU A 249 5.35 -24.17 0.80
CA GLU A 249 5.63 -24.19 2.24
C GLU A 249 4.39 -24.47 3.11
N ASN A 250 3.23 -24.73 2.47
CA ASN A 250 1.93 -24.87 3.15
C ASN A 250 1.63 -23.68 4.08
N ASN A 251 1.90 -22.47 3.60
CA ASN A 251 1.78 -21.26 4.40
C ASN A 251 0.31 -20.83 4.55
N VAL A 252 -0.34 -21.36 5.58
CA VAL A 252 -1.76 -21.12 5.89
C VAL A 252 -2.06 -19.63 6.14
N ALA A 253 -1.11 -18.87 6.69
CA ALA A 253 -1.29 -17.44 6.94
C ALA A 253 -1.37 -16.65 5.63
N GLU A 254 -0.56 -17.00 4.62
CA GLU A 254 -0.63 -16.38 3.29
C GLU A 254 -1.90 -16.76 2.55
N GLN A 255 -2.38 -17.99 2.72
CA GLN A 255 -3.66 -18.42 2.18
C GLN A 255 -4.81 -17.59 2.76
N HIS A 256 -4.84 -17.42 4.10
CA HIS A 256 -5.82 -16.56 4.76
C HIS A 256 -5.73 -15.09 4.34
N LEU A 257 -4.54 -14.56 4.10
CA LEU A 257 -4.36 -13.19 3.59
C LEU A 257 -4.99 -13.06 2.19
N ILE A 258 -4.74 -14.01 1.29
CA ILE A 258 -5.36 -14.04 -0.05
C ILE A 258 -6.89 -14.10 0.07
N ASP A 259 -7.40 -15.01 0.90
CA ASP A 259 -8.84 -15.19 1.07
C ASP A 259 -9.51 -13.94 1.65
N MET A 260 -8.88 -13.32 2.65
CA MET A 260 -9.36 -12.07 3.22
C MET A 260 -9.38 -10.94 2.17
N LEU A 261 -8.32 -10.78 1.39
CA LEU A 261 -8.29 -9.78 0.31
C LEU A 261 -9.35 -10.07 -0.76
N CYS A 262 -9.59 -11.34 -1.08
CA CYS A 262 -10.62 -11.71 -2.06
C CYS A 262 -12.04 -11.43 -1.54
N MET A 263 -12.32 -11.78 -0.28
CA MET A 263 -13.60 -11.42 0.34
C MET A 263 -13.82 -9.91 0.30
N SER A 264 -12.76 -9.12 0.39
CA SER A 264 -12.82 -7.66 0.51
C SER A 264 -12.97 -6.92 -0.80
N GLY A 265 -12.90 -7.60 -1.95
CA GLY A 265 -13.13 -7.00 -3.26
C GLY A 265 -12.16 -7.46 -4.36
N PHE A 266 -11.03 -8.09 -4.02
CA PHE A 266 -10.11 -8.64 -5.03
C PHE A 266 -10.61 -9.99 -5.57
N SER A 267 -10.10 -10.38 -6.73
CA SER A 267 -10.20 -11.73 -7.29
C SER A 267 -8.82 -12.39 -7.40
N ARG A 268 -8.77 -13.72 -7.32
CA ARG A 268 -7.50 -14.48 -7.34
C ARG A 268 -6.65 -14.26 -8.60
N ASP A 269 -7.29 -13.87 -9.71
CA ASP A 269 -6.67 -13.61 -10.99
C ASP A 269 -6.40 -12.11 -11.26
N ASP A 270 -6.67 -11.25 -10.28
CA ASP A 270 -6.45 -9.82 -10.43
C ASP A 270 -5.01 -9.48 -10.76
N LYS A 271 -4.90 -8.46 -11.60
CA LYS A 271 -3.63 -7.84 -11.98
C LYS A 271 -3.46 -6.54 -11.22
N TRP A 272 -2.21 -6.12 -11.08
CA TRP A 272 -1.90 -4.77 -10.63
C TRP A 272 -2.58 -3.75 -11.55
N GLY A 273 -3.31 -2.80 -10.98
CA GLY A 273 -3.96 -1.73 -11.76
C GLY A 273 -2.93 -0.72 -12.29
N TYR A 274 -1.86 -0.52 -11.54
CA TYR A 274 -0.65 0.16 -11.96
C TYR A 274 0.58 -0.68 -11.66
N ARG A 275 1.53 -0.76 -12.60
CA ARG A 275 2.82 -1.43 -12.41
C ARG A 275 3.86 -0.83 -13.34
N ALA A 276 4.98 -0.35 -12.83
CA ALA A 276 6.04 0.24 -13.65
C ALA A 276 7.45 -0.02 -13.09
N LEU A 277 8.42 0.01 -14.00
CA LEU A 277 9.85 -0.01 -13.68
C LEU A 277 10.29 1.40 -13.32
N GLU A 278 11.01 1.54 -12.21
CA GLU A 278 11.56 2.83 -11.81
C GLU A 278 12.82 3.16 -12.63
N PRO A 279 12.90 4.33 -13.30
CA PRO A 279 14.01 4.62 -14.22
C PRO A 279 15.40 4.63 -13.56
N ALA A 280 15.48 5.11 -12.32
CA ALA A 280 16.75 5.34 -11.63
C ALA A 280 17.22 4.16 -10.76
N ARG A 281 16.44 3.07 -10.66
CA ARG A 281 16.72 1.98 -9.72
C ARG A 281 16.17 0.63 -10.19
N CYS A 282 16.79 -0.47 -9.73
CA CYS A 282 16.26 -1.81 -9.93
C CYS A 282 15.04 -2.07 -9.04
N CYS A 283 13.96 -1.33 -9.28
CA CYS A 283 12.72 -1.41 -8.53
C CYS A 283 11.53 -1.44 -9.48
N ILE A 284 10.49 -2.17 -9.09
CA ILE A 284 9.17 -2.13 -9.71
C ILE A 284 8.20 -1.66 -8.64
N THR A 285 7.46 -0.60 -8.95
CA THR A 285 6.36 -0.11 -8.12
C THR A 285 5.04 -0.63 -8.68
N SER A 286 4.11 -1.02 -7.83
CA SER A 286 2.78 -1.44 -8.25
C SER A 286 1.71 -1.03 -7.25
N ILE A 287 0.52 -0.71 -7.75
CA ILE A 287 -0.64 -0.36 -6.93
C ILE A 287 -1.88 -1.04 -7.52
N ALA A 288 -2.71 -1.60 -6.64
CA ALA A 288 -4.05 -2.06 -6.97
C ALA A 288 -5.05 -1.45 -5.99
N LEU A 289 -6.22 -1.09 -6.51
CA LEU A 289 -7.27 -0.40 -5.77
C LEU A 289 -8.58 -1.15 -6.00
N VAL A 290 -9.32 -1.42 -4.93
CA VAL A 290 -10.67 -1.98 -5.01
C VAL A 290 -11.57 -1.28 -4.00
N LEU A 291 -12.86 -1.12 -4.34
CA LEU A 291 -13.85 -0.72 -3.35
C LEU A 291 -13.98 -1.83 -2.31
N LEU A 292 -13.96 -1.49 -1.02
CA LEU A 292 -14.15 -2.47 0.03
C LEU A 292 -15.57 -3.04 -0.05
N ASN A 293 -15.68 -4.34 -0.25
CA ASN A 293 -16.95 -5.03 -0.15
C ASN A 293 -17.42 -5.07 1.31
N THR A 294 -18.38 -4.23 1.67
CA THR A 294 -18.97 -4.15 3.01
C THR A 294 -20.09 -5.18 3.24
N GLY A 295 -20.50 -5.91 2.20
CA GLY A 295 -21.64 -6.84 2.28
C GLY A 295 -23.00 -6.15 2.24
N ILE A 296 -23.03 -4.86 1.92
CA ILE A 296 -24.27 -4.11 1.75
C ILE A 296 -24.82 -4.41 0.35
N ILE A 297 -25.98 -5.04 0.32
CA ILE A 297 -26.65 -5.46 -0.90
C ILE A 297 -27.85 -4.54 -1.09
N ALA A 298 -27.81 -3.75 -2.16
CA ALA A 298 -28.93 -2.91 -2.57
C ALA A 298 -30.12 -3.79 -2.99
N GLY A 299 -31.28 -3.51 -2.39
CA GLY A 299 -32.56 -4.12 -2.70
C GLY A 299 -33.46 -3.21 -3.54
N PRO A 300 -34.66 -3.69 -3.91
CA PRO A 300 -35.69 -2.85 -4.51
C PRO A 300 -36.07 -1.69 -3.57
N ASP A 301 -36.59 -0.60 -4.15
CA ASP A 301 -37.13 0.56 -3.42
C ASP A 301 -36.16 1.23 -2.43
N LYS A 302 -34.86 1.21 -2.72
CA LYS A 302 -33.78 1.80 -1.90
C LYS A 302 -33.59 1.14 -0.53
N GLU A 303 -34.17 -0.03 -0.32
CA GLU A 303 -33.84 -0.86 0.84
C GLU A 303 -32.46 -1.50 0.67
N ALA A 304 -31.78 -1.80 1.77
CA ALA A 304 -30.54 -2.55 1.74
C ALA A 304 -30.54 -3.67 2.77
N LYS A 305 -29.78 -4.72 2.50
CA LYS A 305 -29.50 -5.82 3.44
C LYS A 305 -28.01 -5.90 3.68
N ILE A 306 -27.62 -6.37 4.87
CA ILE A 306 -26.22 -6.55 5.24
C ILE A 306 -25.94 -8.05 5.35
N ASP A 307 -24.95 -8.53 4.60
CA ASP A 307 -24.27 -9.79 4.91
C ASP A 307 -23.35 -9.57 6.11
N ASN A 308 -23.76 -10.11 7.27
CA ASN A 308 -23.03 -9.96 8.52
C ASN A 308 -21.61 -10.55 8.47
N ASN A 309 -21.38 -11.66 7.75
CA ASN A 309 -20.05 -12.25 7.67
C ASN A 309 -19.09 -11.37 6.87
N GLN A 310 -19.60 -10.79 5.79
CA GLN A 310 -18.87 -9.86 4.96
C GLN A 310 -18.60 -8.55 5.71
N MET A 311 -19.60 -8.00 6.40
CA MET A 311 -19.44 -6.80 7.24
C MET A 311 -18.40 -7.00 8.34
N MET A 312 -18.39 -8.15 9.02
CA MET A 312 -17.38 -8.48 10.03
C MET A 312 -15.96 -8.53 9.44
N THR A 313 -15.82 -8.97 8.19
CA THR A 313 -14.53 -8.99 7.47
C THR A 313 -14.10 -7.56 7.11
N ALA A 314 -15.01 -6.75 6.59
CA ALA A 314 -14.78 -5.34 6.30
C ALA A 314 -14.39 -4.54 7.56
N GLN A 315 -15.03 -4.80 8.71
CA GLN A 315 -14.67 -4.19 9.99
C GLN A 315 -13.25 -4.55 10.45
N LYS A 316 -12.76 -5.77 10.18
CA LYS A 316 -11.36 -6.12 10.48
C LYS A 316 -10.37 -5.33 9.65
N LEU A 317 -10.73 -4.92 8.43
CA LEU A 317 -9.86 -4.11 7.57
C LEU A 317 -9.79 -2.65 8.00
N LEU A 318 -10.74 -2.18 8.80
CA LEU A 318 -10.63 -0.87 9.45
C LEU A 318 -9.42 -0.80 10.40
N LEU A 319 -8.90 -1.94 10.88
CA LEU A 319 -7.65 -1.97 11.65
C LEU A 319 -6.45 -1.43 10.85
N PHE A 320 -6.54 -1.43 9.52
CA PHE A 320 -5.52 -0.90 8.62
C PHE A 320 -5.79 0.53 8.15
N TRP A 321 -6.89 1.14 8.61
CA TRP A 321 -7.15 2.56 8.36
C TRP A 321 -6.21 3.42 9.22
N ARG A 322 -5.42 4.28 8.57
CA ARG A 322 -4.35 5.12 9.18
C ARG A 322 -3.26 4.31 9.89
N LYS A 323 -3.23 2.99 9.69
CA LYS A 323 -2.27 2.03 10.26
C LYS A 323 -1.94 0.96 9.22
N PRO A 324 -1.28 1.33 8.12
CA PRO A 324 -1.04 0.41 7.03
C PRO A 324 -0.25 -0.82 7.50
N ALA A 325 -0.70 -2.01 7.12
CA ALA A 325 0.00 -3.25 7.38
C ALA A 325 1.11 -3.46 6.34
N ARG A 326 2.28 -3.87 6.81
CA ARG A 326 3.44 -4.12 5.94
C ARG A 326 3.92 -5.55 6.06
N LYS A 327 4.14 -6.20 4.91
CA LYS A 327 4.78 -7.51 4.82
C LYS A 327 5.99 -7.39 3.91
N CYS A 328 7.17 -7.77 4.41
CA CYS A 328 8.41 -7.78 3.64
C CYS A 328 8.96 -9.20 3.59
N TRP A 329 9.39 -9.67 2.41
CA TRP A 329 10.02 -10.97 2.25
C TRP A 329 10.96 -10.98 1.04
N TRP A 330 11.74 -12.04 0.94
CA TRP A 330 12.66 -12.28 -0.16
C TRP A 330 12.16 -13.44 -1.02
N ASP A 331 12.39 -13.34 -2.32
CA ASP A 331 12.10 -14.35 -3.31
C ASP A 331 13.29 -14.53 -4.25
N GLY A 332 13.53 -15.76 -4.69
CA GLY A 332 14.60 -16.09 -5.64
C GLY A 332 14.01 -16.85 -6.81
N ILE A 333 14.20 -16.31 -8.02
CA ILE A 333 13.76 -16.95 -9.26
C ILE A 333 14.90 -17.01 -10.27
N ASP A 334 14.85 -18.01 -11.12
CA ASP A 334 15.64 -18.04 -12.33
C ASP A 334 14.77 -17.50 -13.47
N ILE A 335 15.28 -16.49 -14.17
CA ILE A 335 14.63 -15.86 -15.32
C ILE A 335 15.35 -16.32 -16.57
N ASP A 336 14.58 -16.77 -17.56
CA ASP A 336 15.08 -17.02 -18.89
C ASP A 336 14.99 -15.74 -19.73
N LEU A 337 16.13 -15.25 -20.20
CA LEU A 337 16.25 -14.02 -21.00
C LEU A 337 16.35 -14.30 -22.51
N SER A 338 16.17 -15.54 -22.98
CA SER A 338 16.32 -15.96 -24.39
C SER A 338 15.29 -15.40 -25.38
N ARG A 339 14.58 -14.31 -25.06
CA ARG A 339 13.52 -13.78 -25.92
C ARG A 339 14.08 -12.79 -26.96
N GLY A 340 14.79 -13.34 -27.94
CA GLY A 340 15.28 -12.67 -29.14
C GLY A 340 16.01 -13.63 -30.07
N GLU A 341 15.25 -14.17 -31.03
CA GLU A 341 15.64 -14.92 -32.26
C GLU A 341 16.60 -16.14 -32.13
N GLU A 342 16.04 -17.29 -32.53
CA GLU A 342 16.67 -18.47 -33.17
C GLU A 342 18.11 -18.83 -32.75
N ASP A 343 18.25 -19.60 -31.68
CA ASP A 343 19.43 -20.46 -31.43
C ASP A 343 19.07 -21.51 -30.35
N ASP A 344 18.56 -22.67 -30.77
CA ASP A 344 18.09 -23.76 -29.90
C ASP A 344 19.20 -24.41 -29.04
N ASP A 345 20.48 -24.11 -29.31
CA ASP A 345 21.62 -24.74 -28.64
C ASP A 345 22.13 -23.99 -27.37
N LYS A 346 21.53 -22.85 -26.99
CA LYS A 346 21.98 -21.99 -25.85
C LYS A 346 21.02 -21.90 -24.65
N GLU A 347 20.09 -22.85 -24.52
CA GLU A 347 19.00 -22.83 -23.53
C GLU A 347 19.47 -22.77 -22.05
N SER A 348 20.71 -23.17 -21.76
CA SER A 348 21.29 -23.14 -20.40
C SER A 348 22.19 -21.94 -20.11
N GLN A 349 22.62 -21.18 -21.12
CA GLN A 349 23.47 -19.99 -20.94
C GLN A 349 22.68 -18.72 -20.60
N ASN A 350 21.36 -18.69 -20.87
CA ASN A 350 20.55 -17.48 -20.72
C ASN A 350 19.68 -17.45 -19.44
N LYS A 351 19.85 -18.42 -18.54
CA LYS A 351 19.19 -18.40 -17.23
C LYS A 351 19.95 -17.51 -16.27
N VAL A 352 19.27 -16.48 -15.77
CA VAL A 352 19.81 -15.50 -14.85
C VAL A 352 19.10 -15.59 -13.52
N LYS A 353 19.89 -15.71 -12.45
CA LYS A 353 19.34 -15.75 -11.10
C LYS A 353 19.02 -14.36 -10.62
N VAL A 354 17.77 -14.15 -10.20
CA VAL A 354 17.28 -12.87 -9.72
C VAL A 354 16.68 -13.04 -8.34
N TRP A 355 17.22 -12.30 -7.38
CA TRP A 355 16.65 -12.15 -6.06
C TRP A 355 15.79 -10.91 -6.03
N SER A 356 14.63 -10.99 -5.39
CA SER A 356 13.74 -9.84 -5.20
C SER A 356 13.40 -9.69 -3.73
N ARG A 357 13.50 -8.48 -3.20
CA ARG A 357 12.86 -8.08 -1.96
C ARG A 357 11.51 -7.48 -2.30
N ARG A 358 10.45 -8.08 -1.79
CA ARG A 358 9.07 -7.58 -1.96
C ARG A 358 8.59 -6.99 -0.66
N THR A 359 8.08 -5.77 -0.74
CA THR A 359 7.37 -5.11 0.36
C THR A 359 5.95 -4.84 -0.10
N TRP A 360 4.98 -5.50 0.53
CA TRP A 360 3.58 -5.17 0.37
C TRP A 360 3.13 -4.24 1.49
N THR A 361 2.41 -3.20 1.12
CA THR A 361 1.71 -2.30 2.03
C THR A 361 0.23 -2.41 1.74
N LEU A 362 -0.54 -2.85 2.72
CA LEU A 362 -2.00 -2.91 2.69
C LEU A 362 -2.54 -1.77 3.54
N GLU A 363 -3.39 -0.97 2.96
CA GLU A 363 -4.01 0.19 3.60
C GLU A 363 -5.50 0.20 3.29
N THR A 364 -6.31 0.66 4.24
CA THR A 364 -7.71 0.99 4.01
C THR A 364 -7.83 2.51 4.01
N SER A 365 -8.29 3.11 2.92
CA SER A 365 -8.64 4.53 2.88
C SER A 365 -10.15 4.69 3.02
N ILE A 366 -10.57 5.73 3.73
CA ILE A 366 -11.98 6.06 3.95
C ILE A 366 -12.13 7.56 3.77
N PHE A 367 -12.99 7.96 2.86
CA PHE A 367 -13.31 9.36 2.59
C PHE A 367 -14.80 9.58 2.72
#